data_AF-A0A438IP38-F1
#
_entry.id   AF-A0A438IP38-F1
#
_cell.length_a   1.000
_cell.length_b   1.000
_cell.length_c   1.000
_cell.angle_alpha   90.00
_cell.angle_beta   90.00
_cell.angle_gamma   90.00
#
_symmetry.space_group_name_H-M   'P 1'
#
loop_
_entity.id
_entity.type
_entity.pdbx_description
1 polymer ?
#
loop_
_entity_poly.entity_id
_entity_poly.type
_entity_poly.pdbx_seq_one_letter_code
_entity_poly.pdbx_strand_id
1 'polypeptide(L)'
;MITSEKLIGSENYLSWSASVELWFMGQGYEDHLVKQETDISKVKGLYTNDIQRLYKVASSIVNVRQQDIDLSTYIGQIASLKEEFLTVMPLTTDVGDQRTQIDKFFMVLTLIGLHPDLETVRD
;
A
#
# COMPACT_ATOMS: atom_id res chain seq x y z
N MET A 1 8.30 4.66 16.95
CA MET A 1 6.97 5.23 17.29
C MET A 1 6.25 5.44 15.98
N ILE A 2 5.14 4.75 15.73
CA ILE A 2 4.35 4.97 14.50
C ILE A 2 3.76 6.38 14.61
N THR A 3 4.14 7.26 13.68
CA THR A 3 3.67 8.64 13.67
C THR A 3 2.22 8.69 13.17
N SER A 4 1.43 9.61 13.72
CA SER A 4 0.08 9.95 13.26
C SER A 4 0.10 11.17 12.32
N GLU A 5 1.27 11.57 11.83
CA GLU A 5 1.41 12.65 10.88
C GLU A 5 0.90 12.22 9.51
N LYS A 6 0.49 13.21 8.70
CA LYS A 6 0.08 13.00 7.32
C LYS A 6 1.20 12.32 6.52
N LEU A 7 0.87 11.31 5.71
CA LEU A 7 1.86 10.69 4.81
C LEU A 7 2.15 11.60 3.62
N ILE A 8 3.31 12.25 3.65
CA ILE A 8 3.74 13.19 2.60
C ILE A 8 4.57 12.42 1.58
N GLY A 9 3.85 11.73 0.70
CA GLY A 9 4.39 10.99 -0.44
C GLY A 9 5.41 9.96 0.00
N SER A 10 6.69 10.34 -0.06
CA SER A 10 7.82 9.45 0.18
C SER A 10 8.87 10.05 1.12
N GLU A 11 8.63 11.27 1.63
CA GLU A 11 9.48 11.92 2.62
C GLU A 11 9.44 11.21 3.96
N ASN A 12 8.23 10.92 4.46
CA ASN A 12 8.04 10.21 5.72
C ASN A 12 7.51 8.79 5.53
N TYR A 13 7.17 8.38 4.31
CA TYR A 13 6.67 7.04 4.02
C TYR A 13 7.64 5.94 4.43
N LEU A 14 8.93 6.02 4.07
CA LEU A 14 9.90 4.97 4.40
C LEU A 14 10.08 4.82 5.92
N SER A 15 10.06 5.93 6.65
CA SER A 15 10.15 5.93 8.11
C SER A 15 8.87 5.38 8.76
N TRP A 16 7.71 5.72 8.21
CA TRP A 16 6.42 5.23 8.67
C TRP A 16 6.23 3.74 8.35
N SER A 17 6.55 3.30 7.12
CA SER A 17 6.48 1.90 6.70
C SER A 17 7.43 1.04 7.52
N ALA A 18 8.67 1.50 7.75
CA ALA A 18 9.60 0.82 8.65
C ALA A 18 9.03 0.74 10.07
N SER A 19 8.40 1.81 10.59
CA SER A 19 7.78 1.79 11.92
C SER A 19 6.61 0.81 12.03
N VAL A 20 5.81 0.66 10.97
CA VAL A 20 4.70 -0.30 10.87
C VAL A 20 5.22 -1.73 10.74
N GLU A 21 6.22 -1.96 9.88
CA GLU A 21 6.87 -3.26 9.68
C GLU A 21 7.55 -3.76 10.97
N LEU A 22 8.29 -2.88 11.66
CA LEU A 22 8.90 -3.17 12.95
C LEU A 22 7.85 -3.50 14.03
N TRP A 23 6.68 -2.83 14.00
CA TRP A 23 5.58 -3.14 14.90
C TRP A 23 4.97 -4.51 14.61
N PHE A 24 4.80 -4.88 13.33
CA PHE A 24 4.32 -6.22 12.94
C PHE A 24 5.35 -7.33 13.23
N MET A 25 6.65 -7.04 13.16
CA MET A 25 7.74 -8.01 13.34
C MET A 25 8.31 -8.07 14.77
N GLY A 26 8.00 -7.11 15.63
CA GLY A 26 8.44 -7.09 17.03
C GLY A 26 9.96 -6.95 17.23
N GLN A 27 10.67 -6.31 16.29
CA GLN A 27 12.13 -6.14 16.31
C GLN A 27 12.53 -4.68 16.04
N GLY A 28 13.76 -4.31 16.43
CA GLY A 28 14.32 -2.95 16.37
C GLY A 28 15.02 -2.59 15.05
N TYR A 29 15.15 -1.29 14.82
CA TYR A 29 15.48 -0.58 13.58
C TYR A 29 16.94 -0.76 13.11
N GLU A 30 17.17 -1.49 12.01
CA GLU A 30 18.43 -1.45 11.25
C GLU A 30 18.15 -1.76 9.77
N ASP A 31 18.43 -0.80 8.87
CA ASP A 31 18.94 -1.04 7.49
C ASP A 31 18.89 0.17 6.51
N HIS A 32 18.45 1.36 6.93
CA HIS A 32 18.10 2.40 5.93
C HIS A 32 19.17 3.46 5.58
N LEU A 33 20.45 3.28 5.88
CA LEU A 33 21.46 4.36 5.72
C LEU A 33 22.29 4.35 4.40
N VAL A 34 21.95 3.54 3.38
CA VAL A 34 22.85 3.33 2.22
C VAL A 34 22.19 3.56 0.85
N LYS A 35 21.21 4.47 0.69
CA LYS A 35 20.69 4.81 -0.66
C LYS A 35 20.87 6.29 -1.01
N GLN A 36 21.41 6.56 -2.20
CA GLN A 36 21.84 7.86 -2.69
C GLN A 36 20.64 8.74 -3.13
N GLU A 37 20.69 10.06 -2.87
CA GLU A 37 19.57 11.01 -3.01
C GLU A 37 18.89 11.07 -4.41
N THR A 38 19.64 10.79 -5.48
CA THR A 38 19.12 10.81 -6.86
C THR A 38 18.27 9.58 -7.19
N ASP A 39 18.60 8.41 -6.62
CA ASP A 39 17.74 7.22 -6.69
C ASP A 39 16.53 7.37 -5.78
N ILE A 40 16.70 8.05 -4.64
CA ILE A 40 15.60 8.38 -3.73
C ILE A 40 14.53 9.18 -4.46
N SER A 41 14.83 10.29 -5.15
CA SER A 41 13.80 11.10 -5.85
C SER A 41 12.94 10.32 -6.87
N LYS A 42 13.56 9.43 -7.66
CA LYS A 42 12.85 8.63 -8.67
C LYS A 42 12.04 7.51 -8.03
N VAL A 43 12.62 6.84 -7.02
CA VAL A 43 11.93 5.84 -6.20
C VAL A 43 10.76 6.51 -5.47
N LYS A 44 10.95 7.69 -4.90
CA LYS A 44 9.97 8.53 -4.21
C LYS A 44 8.72 8.78 -5.06
N GLY A 45 8.89 9.20 -6.32
CA GLY A 45 7.79 9.43 -7.25
C GLY A 45 7.05 8.16 -7.67
N LEU A 46 7.79 7.09 -7.99
CA LEU A 46 7.23 5.78 -8.35
C LEU A 46 6.42 5.17 -7.20
N TYR A 47 6.98 5.20 -6.00
CA TYR A 47 6.36 4.65 -4.79
C TYR A 47 5.09 5.41 -4.41
N THR A 48 5.08 6.74 -4.56
CA THR A 48 3.89 7.57 -4.26
C THR A 48 2.73 7.26 -5.21
N ASN A 49 3.00 7.09 -6.51
CA ASN A 49 1.96 6.80 -7.50
C ASN A 49 1.41 5.37 -7.34
N ASP A 50 2.30 4.39 -7.16
CA ASP A 50 1.93 2.99 -7.02
C ASP A 50 1.13 2.73 -5.73
N ILE A 51 1.49 3.37 -4.61
CA ILE A 51 0.71 3.26 -3.36
C ILE A 51 -0.67 3.88 -3.52
N GLN A 52 -0.78 5.09 -4.08
CA GLN A 52 -2.07 5.75 -4.23
C GLN A 52 -3.01 4.92 -5.11
N ARG A 53 -2.46 4.32 -6.19
CA ARG A 53 -3.21 3.42 -7.06
C ARG A 53 -3.59 2.13 -6.34
N LEU A 54 -2.66 1.55 -5.58
CA LEU A 54 -2.91 0.36 -4.76
C LEU A 54 -4.00 0.62 -3.71
N TYR A 55 -3.99 1.79 -3.06
CA TYR A 55 -5.01 2.22 -2.11
C TYR A 55 -6.39 2.30 -2.74
N LYS A 56 -6.50 2.91 -3.93
CA LYS A 56 -7.78 2.99 -4.67
C LYS A 56 -8.32 1.60 -5.04
N VAL A 57 -7.45 0.72 -5.55
CA VAL A 57 -7.83 -0.65 -5.93
C VAL A 57 -8.24 -1.46 -4.70
N ALA A 58 -7.42 -1.45 -3.65
CA ALA A 58 -7.70 -2.19 -2.42
C ALA A 58 -8.97 -1.67 -1.71
N SER A 59 -9.20 -0.35 -1.69
CA SER A 59 -10.43 0.23 -1.15
C SER A 59 -11.66 -0.20 -1.96
N SER A 60 -11.55 -0.23 -3.30
CA SER A 60 -12.61 -0.73 -4.17
C SER A 60 -12.89 -2.20 -3.92
N ILE A 61 -11.84 -3.03 -3.74
CA ILE A 61 -11.97 -4.45 -3.41
C ILE A 61 -12.66 -4.66 -2.05
N VAL A 62 -12.30 -3.90 -1.02
CA VAL A 62 -12.92 -4.03 0.31
C VAL A 62 -14.39 -3.59 0.30
N ASN A 63 -14.73 -2.64 -0.58
CA ASN A 63 -16.07 -2.05 -0.64
C ASN A 63 -16.99 -2.66 -1.71
N VAL A 64 -16.48 -3.50 -2.63
CA VAL A 64 -17.30 -4.14 -3.67
C VAL A 64 -18.33 -5.08 -3.03
N ARG A 65 -19.58 -4.97 -3.46
CA ARG A 65 -20.69 -5.78 -2.95
C ARG A 65 -21.63 -6.13 -4.09
N GLN A 66 -22.13 -7.37 -4.06
CA GLN A 66 -23.25 -7.77 -4.89
C GLN A 66 -24.54 -7.23 -4.26
N GLN A 67 -24.79 -5.93 -4.41
CA GLN A 67 -26.03 -5.28 -4.01
C GLN A 67 -26.69 -4.69 -5.25
N ASP A 68 -27.96 -5.03 -5.48
CA ASP A 68 -28.79 -4.49 -6.57
C ASP A 68 -28.24 -4.68 -8.00
N ILE A 69 -27.32 -5.63 -8.17
CA ILE A 69 -26.74 -6.01 -9.46
C ILE A 69 -26.81 -7.52 -9.67
N ASP A 70 -26.92 -7.93 -10.93
CA ASP A 70 -26.89 -9.33 -11.30
C ASP A 70 -25.49 -9.94 -11.09
N LEU A 71 -25.45 -11.27 -10.99
CA LEU A 71 -24.23 -12.01 -10.71
C LEU A 71 -23.16 -11.83 -11.80
N SER A 72 -23.54 -11.71 -13.07
CA SER A 72 -22.59 -11.54 -14.17
C SER A 72 -21.90 -10.18 -14.06
N THR A 73 -22.65 -9.12 -13.77
CA THR A 73 -22.11 -7.78 -13.54
C THR A 73 -21.15 -7.75 -12.35
N TYR A 74 -21.55 -8.35 -11.22
CA TYR A 74 -20.69 -8.44 -10.03
C TYR A 74 -19.39 -9.20 -10.31
N ILE A 75 -19.46 -10.37 -10.96
CA ILE A 75 -18.26 -11.13 -11.33
C ILE A 75 -17.37 -10.34 -12.28
N GLY A 76 -17.96 -9.59 -13.23
CA GLY A 76 -17.22 -8.68 -14.11
C GLY A 76 -16.45 -7.60 -13.35
N GLN A 77 -17.06 -7.00 -12.31
CA GLN A 77 -16.38 -6.05 -11.43
C GLN A 77 -15.21 -6.70 -10.67
N ILE A 78 -15.40 -7.89 -10.12
CA ILE A 78 -14.33 -8.64 -9.44
C ILE A 78 -13.18 -8.96 -10.40
N ALA A 79 -13.48 -9.39 -11.63
CA ALA A 79 -12.47 -9.68 -12.64
C ALA A 79 -11.65 -8.43 -13.02
N SER A 80 -12.32 -7.29 -13.24
CA SER A 80 -11.66 -6.02 -13.54
C SER A 80 -10.77 -5.55 -12.38
N LEU A 81 -11.26 -5.64 -11.14
CA LEU A 81 -10.46 -5.30 -9.95
C LEU A 81 -9.24 -6.21 -9.80
N LYS A 82 -9.36 -7.50 -10.11
CA LYS A 82 -8.23 -8.44 -10.11
C LYS A 82 -7.17 -8.05 -11.14
N GLU A 83 -7.56 -7.68 -12.35
CA GLU A 83 -6.63 -7.24 -13.40
C GLU A 83 -5.92 -5.93 -13.02
N GLU A 84 -6.66 -4.97 -12.47
CA GLU A 84 -6.07 -3.72 -12.01
C GLU A 84 -5.10 -3.96 -10.83
N PHE A 85 -5.48 -4.82 -9.89
CA PHE A 85 -4.62 -5.20 -8.78
C PHE A 85 -3.30 -5.82 -9.25
N LEU A 86 -3.34 -6.77 -10.19
CA LEU A 86 -2.14 -7.40 -10.75
C LEU A 86 -1.28 -6.43 -11.57
N THR A 87 -1.86 -5.33 -12.08
CA THR A 87 -1.10 -4.26 -12.75
C THR A 87 -0.29 -3.44 -11.75
N VAL A 88 -0.85 -3.18 -10.56
CA VAL A 88 -0.18 -2.40 -9.50
C VAL A 88 0.75 -3.27 -8.65
N MET A 89 0.39 -4.54 -8.49
CA MET A 89 1.12 -5.54 -7.71
C MET A 89 1.38 -6.78 -8.59
N PRO A 90 2.39 -6.71 -9.47
CA PRO A 90 2.68 -7.80 -10.39
C PRO A 90 3.20 -9.03 -9.67
N LEU A 91 2.94 -10.19 -10.25
CA LEU A 91 3.56 -11.44 -9.82
C LEU A 91 5.07 -11.38 -10.09
N THR A 92 5.84 -11.76 -9.08
CA THR A 92 7.30 -11.87 -9.17
C THR A 92 7.74 -13.22 -8.62
N THR A 93 8.79 -13.78 -9.21
CA THR A 93 9.44 -15.01 -8.73
C THR A 93 10.55 -14.71 -7.72
N ASP A 94 10.92 -13.44 -7.57
CA ASP A 94 11.92 -13.01 -6.61
C ASP A 94 11.30 -12.91 -5.20
N VAL A 95 11.90 -13.60 -4.23
CA VAL A 95 11.38 -13.69 -2.86
C VAL A 95 11.46 -12.34 -2.14
N GLY A 96 12.47 -11.50 -2.45
CA GLY A 96 12.62 -10.17 -1.86
C GLY A 96 11.56 -9.20 -2.37
N ASP A 97 11.30 -9.22 -3.67
CA ASP A 97 10.22 -8.44 -4.28
C ASP A 97 8.84 -8.90 -3.79
N GLN A 98 8.62 -10.22 -3.66
CA GLN A 98 7.39 -10.77 -3.09
C GLN A 98 7.13 -10.25 -1.68
N ARG A 99 8.15 -10.28 -0.82
CA ARG A 99 8.05 -9.77 0.55
C ARG A 99 7.67 -8.29 0.57
N THR A 100 8.37 -7.49 -0.24
CA THR A 100 8.08 -6.05 -0.39
C THR A 100 6.63 -5.80 -0.85
N GLN A 101 6.10 -6.59 -1.77
CA GLN A 101 4.71 -6.46 -2.22
C GLN A 101 3.70 -6.84 -1.14
N ILE A 102 3.98 -7.88 -0.35
CA ILE A 102 3.14 -8.28 0.79
C ILE A 102 3.10 -7.14 1.83
N ASP A 103 4.26 -6.58 2.19
CA ASP A 103 4.33 -5.51 3.18
C ASP A 103 3.56 -4.27 2.72
N LYS A 104 3.72 -3.87 1.45
CA LYS A 104 2.93 -2.80 0.83
C LYS A 104 1.43 -3.06 0.89
N PHE A 105 1.00 -4.29 0.62
CA PHE A 105 -0.42 -4.67 0.63
C PHE A 105 -1.03 -4.51 2.03
N PHE A 106 -0.42 -5.11 3.04
CA PHE A 106 -0.92 -5.06 4.42
C PHE A 106 -0.90 -3.65 5.01
N MET A 107 0.07 -2.85 4.61
CA MET A 107 0.11 -1.45 4.95
C MET A 107 -1.07 -0.66 4.36
N VAL A 108 -1.39 -0.85 3.07
CA VAL A 108 -2.56 -0.22 2.45
C VAL A 108 -3.86 -0.68 3.12
N LEU A 109 -3.98 -1.96 3.48
CA LEU A 109 -5.13 -2.45 4.25
C LEU A 109 -5.24 -1.78 5.63
N THR A 110 -4.10 -1.56 6.30
CA THR A 110 -4.05 -0.83 7.56
C THR A 110 -4.60 0.59 7.37
N LEU A 111 -4.15 1.29 6.31
CA LEU A 111 -4.65 2.63 5.97
C LEU A 111 -6.16 2.62 5.73
N ILE A 112 -6.70 1.66 4.97
CA ILE A 112 -8.15 1.53 4.71
C ILE A 112 -8.93 1.27 6.00
N GLY A 113 -8.36 0.52 6.94
CA GLY A 113 -8.98 0.18 8.22
C GLY A 113 -8.90 1.25 9.31
N LEU A 114 -8.10 2.32 9.14
CA LEU A 114 -7.99 3.40 10.12
C LEU A 114 -9.34 4.06 10.44
N HIS A 115 -9.48 4.52 11.68
CA HIS A 115 -10.64 5.30 12.10
C HIS A 115 -10.74 6.60 11.29
N PRO A 116 -11.96 7.10 10.96
CA PRO A 116 -12.14 8.37 10.24
C PRO A 116 -11.42 9.56 10.88
N ASP A 117 -11.25 9.58 12.20
CA ASP A 117 -10.48 10.66 12.88
C ASP A 117 -8.99 10.71 12.48
N LEU A 118 -8.47 9.64 11.85
CA LEU A 118 -7.12 9.56 11.29
C LEU A 118 -7.11 9.71 9.77
N GLU A 119 -8.19 10.25 9.17
CA GLU A 119 -8.32 10.47 7.73
C GLU A 119 -7.22 11.40 7.17
N THR A 120 -6.68 12.31 7.99
CA THR A 120 -5.53 13.15 7.64
C THR A 120 -4.25 12.38 7.30
N VAL A 121 -4.16 11.10 7.68
CA VAL A 121 -3.03 10.21 7.33
C VAL A 121 -3.14 9.70 5.89
N ARG A 122 -4.35 9.70 5.32
CA ARG A 122 -4.69 9.14 3.99
C ARG A 122 -4.58 10.15 2.84
N ASP A 123 -4.85 11.42 3.13
CA ASP A 123 -4.78 12.55 2.18
C ASP A 123 -3.34 12.94 1.80
#